data_AF-A0A0Q7XSB6-F1
#
_entry.id   AF-A0A0Q7XSB6-F1
#
_cell.length_a   1.000
_cell.length_b   1.000
_cell.length_c   1.000
_cell.angle_alpha   90.00
_cell.angle_beta   90.00
_cell.angle_gamma   90.00
#
_symmetry.space_group_name_H-M   'P 1'
#
loop_
_entity.id
_entity.type
_entity.pdbx_description
1 polymer ?
#
loop_
_entity_poly.entity_id
_entity_poly.type
_entity_poly.pdbx_seq_one_letter_code
_entity_poly.pdbx_strand_id
1 'polypeptide(L)'
;MKAVIETATGKALYLFGDGETVTVTDTGMTSPVTALDIRSATHSVVTTTAPSFFVGGGVMRWDDAWEILDQEAYDAAYAAAQPIEQPRYPLLFAAGTITFEDGEVTSITGNWNWKISACFRADVGVYYVFFTEPLPDDDYMAKAWDGGKSCFISKDEQFPDYFIITVKDLAGDPSDASTISVEVIRAS
;
A
#
# COMPACT_ATOMS: atom_id res chain seq x y z
N MET A 1 26.66 25.34 -7.77
CA MET A 1 26.24 23.93 -7.67
C MET A 1 25.36 23.57 -8.86
N LYS A 2 25.15 22.27 -9.11
CA LYS A 2 24.15 21.78 -10.08
C LYS A 2 22.98 21.15 -9.35
N ALA A 3 21.75 21.41 -9.80
CA ALA A 3 20.55 20.76 -9.30
C ALA A 3 19.84 20.01 -10.44
N VAL A 4 19.30 18.83 -10.14
CA VAL A 4 18.31 18.15 -10.99
C VAL A 4 16.94 18.50 -10.45
N ILE A 5 16.14 19.18 -11.26
CA ILE A 5 14.79 19.61 -10.88
C ILE A 5 13.74 18.89 -11.71
N GLU A 6 12.60 18.58 -11.09
CA GLU A 6 11.39 18.15 -11.80
C GLU A 6 10.73 19.36 -12.46
N THR A 7 10.58 19.33 -13.78
CA THR A 7 10.16 20.48 -14.59
C THR A 7 8.72 20.91 -14.29
N ALA A 8 7.84 19.96 -13.99
CA ALA A 8 6.44 20.26 -13.71
C ALA A 8 6.23 20.99 -12.37
N THR A 9 7.07 20.71 -11.37
CA THR A 9 6.88 21.19 -10.00
C THR A 9 7.94 22.18 -9.55
N GLY A 10 9.06 22.27 -10.27
CA GLY A 10 10.23 23.06 -9.88
C GLY A 10 11.00 22.48 -8.68
N LYS A 11 10.64 21.29 -8.20
CA LYS A 11 11.26 20.67 -7.03
C LYS A 11 12.65 20.15 -7.35
N ALA A 12 13.61 20.44 -6.47
CA ALA A 12 14.95 19.87 -6.56
C ALA A 12 14.96 18.45 -5.99
N LEU A 13 15.45 17.50 -6.78
CA LEU A 13 15.55 16.09 -6.40
C LEU A 13 16.98 15.73 -5.99
N TYR A 14 17.97 16.27 -6.71
CA TYR A 14 19.38 16.03 -6.44
C TYR A 14 20.18 17.34 -6.54
N LEU A 15 21.17 17.47 -5.66
CA LEU A 15 22.13 18.58 -5.64
C LEU A 15 23.54 18.01 -5.72
N PHE A 16 24.36 18.64 -6.56
CA PHE A 16 25.74 18.23 -6.82
C PHE A 16 26.69 19.43 -6.70
N GLY A 17 27.91 19.15 -6.23
CA GLY A 17 28.98 20.14 -6.20
C GLY A 17 29.31 20.69 -7.58
N ASP A 18 29.95 21.87 -7.64
CA ASP A 18 30.26 22.54 -8.92
C ASP A 18 31.22 21.78 -9.83
N GLY A 19 32.02 20.85 -9.28
CA GLY A 19 32.92 19.98 -10.03
C GLY A 19 32.25 18.76 -10.66
N GLU A 20 30.99 18.47 -10.32
CA GLU A 20 30.32 17.24 -10.75
C GLU A 20 29.73 17.37 -12.16
N THR A 21 29.84 16.29 -12.95
CA THR A 21 29.18 16.20 -14.26
C THR A 21 27.86 15.44 -14.11
N VAL A 22 26.77 16.13 -14.43
CA VAL A 22 25.41 15.58 -14.33
C VAL A 22 24.86 15.42 -15.74
N THR A 23 24.45 14.20 -16.08
CA THR A 23 23.91 13.88 -17.39
C THR A 23 22.55 13.23 -17.22
N VAL A 24 21.52 13.85 -17.81
CA VAL A 24 20.16 13.33 -17.87
C VAL A 24 19.85 12.98 -19.33
N THR A 25 19.44 11.76 -19.60
CA THR A 25 19.07 11.26 -20.93
C THR A 25 17.60 10.83 -20.96
N ASP A 26 17.13 10.33 -22.10
CA ASP A 26 15.78 9.77 -22.24
C ASP A 26 15.62 8.45 -21.45
N THR A 27 16.73 7.79 -21.11
CA THR A 27 16.73 6.50 -20.39
C THR A 27 17.04 6.61 -18.89
N GLY A 28 17.39 7.81 -18.40
CA GLY A 28 17.76 7.99 -17.00
C GLY A 28 18.82 9.07 -16.78
N MET A 29 19.14 9.32 -15.52
CA MET A 29 20.38 9.97 -15.11
C MET A 29 21.47 8.91 -14.89
N THR A 30 22.67 9.14 -15.41
CA THR A 30 23.77 8.14 -15.38
C THR A 30 25.05 8.63 -14.72
N SER A 31 25.11 9.89 -14.29
CA SER A 31 26.27 10.48 -13.61
C SER A 31 25.83 11.64 -12.71
N PRO A 32 26.42 11.81 -11.50
CA PRO A 32 27.36 10.90 -10.84
C PRO A 32 26.70 9.68 -10.17
N VAL A 33 25.36 9.58 -10.22
CA VAL A 33 24.58 8.43 -9.74
C VAL A 33 23.62 7.95 -10.83
N THR A 34 23.17 6.70 -10.71
CA THR A 34 22.21 6.11 -11.65
C THR A 34 20.79 6.23 -11.11
N ALA A 35 19.91 6.90 -11.84
CA ALA A 35 18.48 7.00 -11.53
C ALA A 35 17.65 6.83 -12.81
N LEU A 36 16.80 5.79 -12.86
CA LEU A 36 16.06 5.41 -14.08
C LEU A 36 14.74 6.20 -14.28
N ASP A 37 14.27 6.86 -13.23
CA ASP A 37 13.07 7.70 -13.18
C ASP A 37 13.33 9.16 -13.57
N ILE A 38 14.59 9.60 -13.57
CA ILE A 38 15.01 10.94 -13.99
C ILE A 38 15.22 10.97 -15.50
N ARG A 39 14.34 11.65 -16.23
CA ARG A 39 14.36 11.73 -17.70
C ARG A 39 14.45 13.17 -18.20
N SER A 40 15.09 13.35 -19.36
CA SER A 40 15.24 14.65 -20.04
C SER A 40 13.90 15.37 -20.29
N ALA A 41 12.82 14.60 -20.52
CA ALA A 41 11.48 15.12 -20.78
C ALA A 41 10.80 15.69 -19.53
N THR A 42 11.19 15.23 -18.34
CA THR A 42 10.54 15.59 -17.07
C THR A 42 11.48 16.34 -16.14
N HIS A 43 12.78 16.34 -16.40
CA HIS A 43 13.79 16.91 -15.52
C HIS A 43 14.79 17.77 -16.26
N SER A 44 15.29 18.80 -15.58
CA SER A 44 16.35 19.65 -16.10
C SER A 44 17.49 19.79 -15.11
N VAL A 45 18.70 19.95 -15.65
CA VAL A 45 19.89 20.30 -14.87
C VAL A 45 20.03 21.81 -14.88
N VAL A 46 20.04 22.43 -13.72
CA VAL A 46 20.18 23.88 -13.56
C VAL A 46 21.42 24.22 -12.74
N THR A 47 22.09 25.31 -13.12
CA THR A 47 23.16 25.91 -12.30
C THR A 47 22.52 26.81 -11.26
N THR A 48 22.88 26.63 -9.98
CA THR A 48 22.36 27.44 -8.88
C THR A 48 23.47 27.87 -7.93
N THR A 49 23.38 29.11 -7.43
CA THR A 49 24.37 29.75 -6.55
C THR A 49 24.08 29.55 -5.06
N ALA A 50 22.86 29.14 -4.73
CA ALA A 50 22.42 28.68 -3.42
C ALA A 50 21.62 27.39 -3.63
N PRO A 51 21.50 26.45 -2.67
CA PRO A 51 20.55 25.37 -2.84
C PRO A 51 19.18 26.03 -3.07
N SER A 52 18.59 25.79 -4.25
CA SER A 52 17.20 26.18 -4.46
C SER A 52 16.43 25.39 -3.41
N PHE A 53 15.92 26.11 -2.40
CA PHE A 53 15.04 25.55 -1.39
C PHE A 53 13.95 24.72 -2.06
N PHE A 54 13.35 23.82 -1.29
CA PHE A 54 12.19 22.99 -1.64
C PHE A 54 12.49 21.54 -2.02
N VAL A 55 12.84 20.75 -1.00
CA VAL A 55 12.01 19.56 -0.73
C VAL A 55 10.65 20.10 -0.28
N GLY A 56 9.55 19.68 -0.92
CA GLY A 56 8.25 20.35 -0.82
C GLY A 56 7.87 20.79 0.61
N GLY A 57 7.46 22.05 0.77
CA GLY A 57 7.01 22.61 2.06
C GLY A 57 8.03 23.46 2.84
N GLY A 58 9.28 23.62 2.36
CA GLY A 58 10.28 24.48 3.04
C GLY A 58 10.96 23.83 4.24
N VAL A 59 10.86 22.51 4.32
CA VAL A 59 11.11 21.72 5.53
C VAL A 59 12.60 21.44 5.81
N MET A 60 13.45 21.36 4.79
CA MET A 60 14.86 21.03 4.94
C MET A 60 15.74 22.05 4.24
N ARG A 61 16.89 22.38 4.86
CA ARG A 61 17.99 23.10 4.21
C ARG A 61 19.28 22.32 4.28
N TRP A 62 20.21 22.71 3.42
CA TRP A 62 21.60 22.34 3.51
C TRP A 62 22.42 23.59 3.88
N ASP A 63 23.10 23.55 5.03
CA ASP A 63 24.07 24.55 5.51
C ASP A 63 25.28 23.80 6.10
N ASP A 64 26.05 23.15 5.22
CA ASP A 64 27.15 22.21 5.52
C ASP A 64 26.78 20.92 6.29
N ALA A 65 25.54 20.81 6.76
CA ALA A 65 24.87 19.57 7.16
C ALA A 65 23.39 19.62 6.74
N TRP A 66 22.74 18.45 6.62
CA TRP A 66 21.29 18.37 6.43
C TRP A 66 20.62 18.73 7.75
N GLU A 67 20.02 19.91 7.83
CA GLU A 67 19.25 20.35 8.98
C GLU A 67 17.78 20.51 8.59
N ILE A 68 16.90 20.01 9.44
CA ILE A 68 15.46 20.24 9.34
C ILE A 68 15.21 21.68 9.80
N LEU A 69 14.71 22.53 8.88
CA LEU A 69 14.44 23.95 9.14
C LEU A 69 13.20 24.16 10.00
N ASP A 70 12.23 23.29 9.78
CA ASP A 70 10.93 23.33 10.40
C ASP A 70 10.56 21.88 10.72
N GLN A 71 10.92 21.47 11.95
CA GLN A 71 10.68 20.11 12.43
C GLN A 71 9.19 19.79 12.44
N GLU A 72 8.34 20.77 12.74
CA GLU A 72 6.88 20.59 12.76
C GLU A 72 6.33 20.34 11.36
N ALA A 73 6.77 21.12 10.36
CA ALA A 73 6.39 20.89 8.98
C ALA A 73 6.99 19.59 8.41
N TYR A 74 8.18 19.18 8.87
CA TYR A 74 8.76 17.88 8.53
C TYR A 74 7.93 16.75 9.07
N ASP A 75 7.61 16.78 10.36
CA ASP A 75 6.85 15.74 11.02
C ASP A 75 5.44 15.66 10.41
N ALA A 76 4.81 16.78 10.07
CA ALA A 76 3.53 16.81 9.39
C ALA A 76 3.59 16.20 7.98
N ALA A 77 4.59 16.56 7.19
CA ALA A 77 4.79 16.00 5.85
C ALA A 77 5.17 14.51 5.90
N TYR A 78 6.03 14.11 6.84
CA TYR A 78 6.43 12.74 7.08
C TYR A 78 5.25 11.89 7.55
N ALA A 79 4.42 12.40 8.47
CA ALA A 79 3.19 11.74 8.91
C ALA A 79 2.20 11.57 7.74
N ALA A 80 2.05 12.57 6.88
CA ALA A 80 1.19 12.50 5.69
C ALA A 80 1.75 11.58 4.59
N ALA A 81 3.07 11.45 4.50
CA ALA A 81 3.76 10.66 3.48
C ALA A 81 4.17 9.26 3.96
N GLN A 82 3.85 8.87 5.20
CA GLN A 82 4.09 7.50 5.65
C GLN A 82 3.48 6.56 4.62
N PRO A 83 4.28 5.67 3.99
CA PRO A 83 3.72 4.70 3.09
C PRO A 83 2.65 3.94 3.87
N ILE A 84 1.43 3.86 3.34
CA ILE A 84 0.41 2.96 3.87
C ILE A 84 1.12 1.62 4.01
N GLU A 85 1.31 1.18 5.25
CA GLU A 85 2.16 0.02 5.55
C GLU A 85 1.62 -1.14 4.74
N GLN A 86 2.35 -1.54 3.68
CA GLN A 86 1.91 -2.68 2.89
C GLN A 86 2.09 -3.92 3.77
N PRO A 87 1.04 -4.73 3.94
CA PRO A 87 1.13 -5.89 4.82
C PRO A 87 2.24 -6.81 4.33
N ARG A 88 3.18 -7.13 5.22
CA ARG A 88 4.42 -7.86 4.91
C ARG A 88 4.19 -9.35 4.57
N TYR A 89 2.94 -9.83 4.65
CA TYR A 89 2.54 -11.24 4.52
C TYR A 89 1.17 -11.34 3.83
N PRO A 90 0.82 -12.50 3.21
CA PRO A 90 -0.44 -12.67 2.49
C PRO A 90 -1.65 -12.24 3.34
N LEU A 91 -2.44 -11.35 2.77
CA LEU A 91 -3.58 -10.65 3.39
C LEU A 91 -4.79 -11.57 3.64
N LEU A 92 -4.86 -12.70 2.94
CA LEU A 92 -5.99 -13.61 2.95
C LEU A 92 -5.52 -15.05 2.74
N PHE A 93 -6.01 -15.98 3.55
CA PHE A 93 -5.89 -17.41 3.28
C PHE A 93 -7.24 -18.13 3.49
N ALA A 94 -7.51 -19.08 2.61
CA ALA A 94 -8.59 -20.04 2.77
C ALA A 94 -8.19 -21.12 3.78
N ALA A 95 -9.00 -21.35 4.82
CA ALA A 95 -8.62 -22.31 5.86
C ALA A 95 -9.38 -23.63 5.82
N GLY A 96 -10.60 -23.70 5.29
CA GLY A 96 -11.31 -24.96 5.15
C GLY A 96 -12.83 -24.87 5.14
N THR A 97 -13.47 -26.02 4.98
CA THR A 97 -14.93 -26.17 4.95
C THR A 97 -15.41 -26.73 6.28
N ILE A 98 -16.47 -26.16 6.84
CA ILE A 98 -17.19 -26.69 7.99
C ILE A 98 -18.51 -27.27 7.51
N THR A 99 -18.79 -28.53 7.84
CA THR A 99 -20.04 -29.20 7.48
C THR A 99 -20.96 -29.28 8.69
N PHE A 100 -22.25 -28.99 8.47
CA PHE A 100 -23.30 -29.13 9.48
C PHE A 100 -24.29 -30.26 9.14
N GLU A 101 -24.74 -30.99 10.16
CA GLU A 101 -25.85 -31.95 10.07
C GLU A 101 -26.73 -31.77 11.30
N ASP A 102 -28.04 -31.59 11.11
CA ASP A 102 -29.02 -31.35 12.19
C ASP A 102 -28.65 -30.20 13.15
N GLY A 103 -27.93 -29.18 12.65
CA GLY A 103 -27.50 -28.02 13.43
C GLY A 103 -26.21 -28.25 14.24
N GLU A 104 -25.58 -29.42 14.13
CA GLU A 104 -24.30 -29.73 14.74
C GLU A 104 -23.17 -29.73 13.71
N VAL A 105 -21.96 -29.34 14.14
CA VAL A 105 -20.76 -29.42 13.29
C VAL A 105 -20.32 -30.87 13.19
N THR A 106 -20.37 -31.46 12.00
CA THR A 106 -20.01 -32.86 11.76
C THR A 106 -18.60 -33.03 11.19
N SER A 107 -18.08 -32.04 10.47
CA SER A 107 -16.69 -32.08 9.98
C SER A 107 -16.07 -30.69 9.81
N ILE A 108 -14.75 -30.62 9.97
CA ILE A 108 -13.92 -29.48 9.59
C ILE A 108 -12.80 -30.03 8.71
N THR A 109 -12.85 -29.73 7.42
CA THR A 109 -11.84 -30.21 6.46
C THR A 109 -10.98 -29.04 6.00
N GLY A 110 -9.70 -29.09 6.34
CA GLY A 110 -8.69 -28.19 5.79
C GLY A 110 -8.51 -28.47 4.29
N ASN A 111 -9.23 -27.74 3.46
CA ASN A 111 -9.21 -27.96 2.02
C ASN A 111 -8.32 -26.90 1.37
N TRP A 112 -7.08 -27.27 1.05
CA TRP A 112 -6.17 -26.41 0.30
C TRP A 112 -6.63 -26.14 -1.14
N ASN A 113 -7.70 -26.83 -1.58
CA ASN A 113 -8.26 -26.74 -2.93
C ASN A 113 -9.37 -25.67 -3.04
N TRP A 114 -9.27 -24.62 -2.24
CA TRP A 114 -10.19 -23.49 -2.32
C TRP A 114 -10.03 -22.78 -3.65
N LYS A 115 -11.16 -22.48 -4.26
CA LYS A 115 -11.25 -21.82 -5.56
C LYS A 115 -10.95 -20.34 -5.47
N ILE A 116 -10.19 -19.84 -4.50
CA ILE A 116 -9.83 -18.41 -4.47
C ILE A 116 -8.75 -18.17 -5.53
N SER A 117 -9.03 -17.31 -6.51
CA SER A 117 -8.12 -16.96 -7.60
C SER A 117 -7.24 -15.76 -7.25
N ALA A 118 -7.84 -14.75 -6.61
CA ALA A 118 -7.18 -13.50 -6.28
C ALA A 118 -7.88 -12.81 -5.10
N CYS A 119 -7.13 -11.96 -4.41
CA CYS A 119 -7.68 -11.02 -3.44
C CYS A 119 -6.96 -9.68 -3.60
N PHE A 120 -7.69 -8.57 -3.52
CA PHE A 120 -7.07 -7.25 -3.43
C PHE A 120 -7.87 -6.34 -2.50
N ARG A 121 -7.16 -5.34 -1.97
CA ARG A 121 -7.73 -4.27 -1.17
C ARG A 121 -8.29 -3.17 -2.08
N ALA A 122 -9.58 -2.90 -1.97
CA ALA A 122 -10.26 -1.86 -2.75
C ALA A 122 -10.33 -0.51 -2.02
N ASP A 123 -10.47 -0.53 -0.70
CA ASP A 123 -10.51 0.66 0.16
C ASP A 123 -10.01 0.31 1.58
N VAL A 124 -10.06 1.26 2.52
CA VAL A 124 -9.79 1.04 3.94
C VAL A 124 -10.78 0.02 4.50
N GLY A 125 -10.29 -1.15 4.90
CA GLY A 125 -11.12 -2.23 5.44
C GLY A 125 -12.03 -2.93 4.42
N VAL A 126 -11.82 -2.72 3.10
CA VAL A 126 -12.62 -3.37 2.04
C VAL A 126 -11.74 -4.22 1.15
N TYR A 127 -12.07 -5.52 1.06
CA TYR A 127 -11.30 -6.50 0.29
C TYR A 127 -12.20 -7.28 -0.66
N TYR A 128 -11.79 -7.37 -1.92
CA TYR A 128 -12.46 -8.20 -2.91
C TYR A 128 -11.75 -9.54 -3.00
N VAL A 129 -12.52 -10.63 -2.99
CA VAL A 129 -12.00 -12.00 -3.12
C VAL A 129 -12.68 -12.67 -4.29
N PHE A 130 -11.90 -13.07 -5.27
CA PHE A 130 -12.38 -13.69 -6.50
C PHE A 130 -12.20 -15.18 -6.45
N PHE A 131 -13.08 -15.89 -7.15
CA PHE A 131 -12.96 -17.32 -7.33
C PHE A 131 -12.39 -17.70 -8.71
N THR A 132 -11.85 -18.91 -8.83
CA THR A 132 -11.43 -19.53 -10.10
C THR A 132 -12.61 -20.17 -10.83
N GLU A 133 -13.70 -20.43 -10.12
CA GLU A 133 -14.96 -20.96 -10.64
C GLU A 133 -16.12 -20.51 -9.73
N PRO A 134 -17.34 -20.33 -10.28
CA PRO A 134 -18.47 -19.84 -9.50
C PRO A 134 -18.77 -20.76 -8.31
N LEU A 135 -18.93 -20.18 -7.12
CA LEU A 135 -19.36 -20.89 -5.93
C LEU A 135 -20.82 -20.53 -5.58
N PRO A 136 -21.59 -21.44 -4.97
CA PRO A 136 -22.96 -21.14 -4.54
C PRO A 136 -22.99 -20.02 -3.50
N ASP A 137 -24.13 -19.33 -3.38
CA ASP A 137 -24.44 -18.38 -2.30
C ASP A 137 -24.62 -19.12 -0.95
N ASP A 138 -23.57 -19.74 -0.45
CA ASP A 138 -23.54 -20.39 0.86
C ASP A 138 -23.24 -19.40 1.99
N ASP A 139 -23.25 -19.89 3.22
CA ASP A 139 -22.89 -19.08 4.39
C ASP A 139 -21.37 -19.01 4.54
N TYR A 140 -20.80 -17.88 4.14
CA TYR A 140 -19.38 -17.58 4.33
C TYR A 140 -19.16 -16.85 5.66
N MET A 141 -18.11 -17.25 6.37
CA MET A 141 -17.62 -16.58 7.56
C MET A 141 -16.23 -16.03 7.27
N ALA A 142 -15.97 -14.79 7.70
CA ALA A 142 -14.65 -14.19 7.65
C ALA A 142 -14.16 -13.90 9.06
N LYS A 143 -12.86 -14.09 9.30
CA LYS A 143 -12.23 -13.87 10.60
C LYS A 143 -10.93 -13.09 10.42
N ALA A 144 -10.79 -12.01 11.15
CA ALA A 144 -9.52 -11.31 11.30
C ALA A 144 -8.69 -11.98 12.40
N TRP A 145 -7.42 -12.29 12.13
CA TRP A 145 -6.48 -12.82 13.13
C TRP A 145 -5.83 -11.73 14.02
N ASP A 146 -6.54 -10.62 14.22
CA ASP A 146 -6.13 -9.52 15.10
C ASP A 146 -7.24 -9.21 16.11
N GLY A 147 -6.90 -9.22 17.39
CA GLY A 147 -7.82 -9.27 18.54
C GLY A 147 -8.66 -8.02 18.78
N GLY A 148 -8.65 -7.04 17.88
CA GLY A 148 -9.40 -5.78 17.99
C GLY A 148 -10.25 -5.46 16.77
N LYS A 149 -10.55 -6.46 15.93
CA LYS A 149 -11.16 -6.26 14.61
C LYS A 149 -12.32 -7.22 14.41
N SER A 150 -13.36 -6.71 13.76
CA SER A 150 -14.46 -7.52 13.23
C SER A 150 -14.29 -7.66 11.73
N CYS A 151 -14.66 -8.82 11.20
CA CYS A 151 -14.52 -9.18 9.79
C CYS A 151 -15.79 -9.93 9.39
N PHE A 152 -16.43 -9.52 8.30
CA PHE A 152 -17.68 -10.15 7.86
C PHE A 152 -17.88 -9.99 6.36
N ILE A 153 -18.77 -10.83 5.82
CA ILE A 153 -19.22 -10.82 4.42
C ILE A 153 -20.75 -10.72 4.48
N SER A 154 -21.33 -9.60 4.08
CA SER A 154 -22.80 -9.46 4.10
C SER A 154 -23.44 -10.25 2.94
N LYS A 155 -24.72 -10.64 3.07
CA LYS A 155 -25.38 -11.48 2.05
C LYS A 155 -25.54 -10.75 0.71
N ASP A 156 -25.69 -9.43 0.75
CA ASP A 156 -25.74 -8.55 -0.43
C ASP A 156 -24.36 -8.29 -1.06
N GLU A 157 -23.28 -8.69 -0.38
CA GLU A 157 -21.90 -8.63 -0.85
C GLU A 157 -21.37 -9.99 -1.33
N GLN A 158 -22.24 -10.99 -1.44
CA GLN A 158 -21.93 -12.32 -1.99
C GLN A 158 -22.40 -12.40 -3.44
N PHE A 159 -21.49 -12.77 -4.33
CA PHE A 159 -21.75 -13.00 -5.73
C PHE A 159 -21.17 -14.37 -6.14
N PRO A 160 -21.66 -14.96 -7.25
CA PRO A 160 -21.16 -16.27 -7.68
C PRO A 160 -19.65 -16.31 -7.90
N ASP A 161 -19.08 -15.23 -8.43
CA ASP A 161 -17.66 -15.17 -8.84
C ASP A 161 -16.74 -14.51 -7.80
N TYR A 162 -17.30 -13.81 -6.82
CA TYR A 162 -16.54 -13.07 -5.82
C TYR A 162 -17.39 -12.71 -4.61
N PHE A 163 -16.76 -12.36 -3.50
CA PHE A 163 -17.42 -11.64 -2.41
C PHE A 163 -16.58 -10.46 -1.94
N ILE A 164 -17.22 -9.57 -1.18
CA ILE A 164 -16.57 -8.44 -0.53
C ILE A 164 -16.46 -8.74 0.97
N ILE A 165 -15.27 -8.57 1.52
CA ILE A 165 -15.03 -8.61 2.96
C ILE A 165 -14.92 -7.18 3.47
N THR A 166 -15.69 -6.91 4.52
CA THR A 166 -15.58 -5.67 5.30
C THR A 166 -14.91 -5.93 6.64
N VAL A 167 -13.89 -5.13 6.96
CA VAL A 167 -13.13 -5.15 8.22
C VAL A 167 -13.33 -3.83 8.96
N LYS A 168 -13.74 -3.94 10.22
CA LYS A 168 -13.98 -2.79 11.11
C LYS A 168 -13.24 -2.97 12.43
N ASP A 169 -12.92 -1.87 13.09
CA ASP A 169 -12.47 -1.91 14.49
C ASP A 169 -13.63 -2.13 15.47
N LEU A 170 -13.33 -2.10 16.77
CA LEU A 170 -14.32 -2.24 17.84
C LEU A 170 -15.28 -1.05 17.94
N ALA A 171 -14.95 0.11 17.37
CA ALA A 171 -15.82 1.27 17.29
C ALA A 171 -16.79 1.18 16.09
N GLY A 172 -16.52 0.27 15.14
CA GLY A 172 -17.31 0.07 13.94
C GLY A 172 -16.83 0.90 12.74
N ASP A 173 -15.68 1.56 12.86
CA ASP A 173 -15.07 2.32 11.79
C ASP A 173 -14.33 1.40 10.82
N PRO A 174 -14.35 1.68 9.50
CA PRO A 174 -13.55 0.94 8.53
C PRO A 174 -12.09 0.96 8.96
N SER A 175 -11.50 -0.21 9.10
CA SER A 175 -10.14 -0.33 9.59
C SER A 175 -9.36 -1.21 8.66
N ASP A 176 -8.26 -0.66 8.18
CA ASP A 176 -7.24 -1.48 7.59
C ASP A 176 -6.57 -2.34 8.63
N ALA A 177 -6.26 -3.52 8.13
CA ALA A 177 -5.26 -4.39 8.61
C ALA A 177 -3.87 -3.85 8.24
N SER A 178 -3.16 -3.14 9.11
CA SER A 178 -1.71 -2.94 8.85
C SER A 178 -0.99 -4.29 8.74
N THR A 179 -1.51 -5.35 9.38
CA THR A 179 -0.92 -6.71 9.41
C THR A 179 -1.92 -7.89 9.55
N ILE A 180 -3.22 -7.69 9.37
CA ILE A 180 -4.23 -8.75 9.62
C ILE A 180 -4.19 -9.81 8.52
N SER A 181 -4.12 -11.07 8.92
CA SER A 181 -4.52 -12.18 8.08
C SER A 181 -6.02 -12.40 8.19
N VAL A 182 -6.72 -12.36 7.07
CA VAL A 182 -8.13 -12.73 7.03
C VAL A 182 -8.26 -14.21 6.63
N GLU A 183 -8.99 -14.94 7.45
CA GLU A 183 -9.38 -16.32 7.21
C GLU A 183 -10.83 -16.34 6.71
N VAL A 184 -11.08 -17.05 5.62
CA VAL A 184 -12.44 -17.31 5.14
C VAL A 184 -12.77 -18.79 5.34
N ILE A 185 -13.97 -19.04 5.86
CA ILE A 185 -14.52 -20.35 6.14
C ILE A 185 -15.87 -20.43 5.43
N ARG A 186 -16.12 -21.52 4.71
CA ARG A 186 -17.43 -21.82 4.11
C ARG A 186 -18.16 -22.79 5.03
N ALA A 187 -19.35 -22.42 5.48
CA ALA A 187 -20.31 -23.32 6.10
C ALA A 187 -21.16 -23.95 5.00
N SER A 188 -21.29 -25.27 5.02
CA SER A 188 -22.07 -26.07 4.06
C SER A 188 -22.87 -27.16 4.74
#